data_AF-A0A067Q6Q2-F1
#
_entry.id   AF-A0A067Q6Q2-F1
#
_cell.length_a   1.000
_cell.length_b   1.000
_cell.length_c   1.000
_cell.angle_alpha   90.00
_cell.angle_beta   90.00
_cell.angle_gamma   90.00
#
_symmetry.space_group_name_H-M   'P 1'
#
loop_
_entity.id
_entity.type
_entity.pdbx_description
1 polymer ?
#
loop_
_entity_poly.entity_id
_entity_poly.type
_entity_poly.pdbx_seq_one_letter_code
_entity_poly.pdbx_strand_id
1 'polypeptide(L)'
;MTASAGTLNELAKLAISRLSGASKGPRIDGQDVMHHANLLLKLTSIPHHELRDAIFSADVITIVTKSLVTISKEVNRNPSSTMRAAMVQLFIYLKTFLEARDGDIFVLQSITAGILPAFARCSPSFSELQVEDQQVVLSIISDILMKYLVYQSIANVTWDSMSTSGLGVRRLPEPAKEVFEEFRSHLMDQSLTSGTDRGDLSMACGNDECESRLVKNKLKKCANCQVVCYCSKQCQIVDWKQGNHRSVRRFKMNSRTPRKQVLRTFLEVTSGTCAATPLVRSHCLQQYSRSISRSYRTDFRLNHSLPSQIRSTVLLFPPHTEML
;
A
#
# COMPACT_ATOMS: atom_id res chain seq x y z
N MET A 1 -12.48 29.32 10.85
CA MET A 1 -12.81 29.67 9.45
C MET A 1 -13.09 28.38 8.70
N THR A 2 -14.33 28.13 8.30
CA THR A 2 -14.68 26.97 7.48
C THR A 2 -14.41 27.32 6.02
N ALA A 3 -13.38 26.71 5.43
CA ALA A 3 -13.18 26.81 3.99
C ALA A 3 -14.34 26.10 3.28
N SER A 4 -14.83 26.64 2.16
CA SER A 4 -15.83 25.93 1.37
C SER A 4 -15.24 24.62 0.83
N ALA A 5 -16.06 23.56 0.70
CA ALA A 5 -15.60 22.26 0.20
C ALA A 5 -14.91 22.34 -1.17
N GLY A 6 -15.28 23.31 -2.01
CA GLY A 6 -14.58 23.59 -3.28
C GLY A 6 -13.12 24.02 -3.08
N THR A 7 -12.85 24.83 -2.06
CA THR A 7 -11.50 25.34 -1.76
C THR A 7 -10.55 24.21 -1.31
N LEU A 8 -11.05 23.24 -0.53
CA LEU A 8 -10.26 22.11 -0.04
C LEU A 8 -9.84 21.16 -1.16
N ASN A 9 -10.74 20.88 -2.12
CA ASN A 9 -10.44 20.04 -3.27
C ASN A 9 -9.37 20.68 -4.18
N GLU A 10 -9.44 21.99 -4.41
CA GLU A 10 -8.42 22.68 -5.19
C GLU A 10 -7.07 22.73 -4.47
N LEU A 11 -7.07 22.89 -3.13
CA LEU A 11 -5.84 22.81 -2.34
C LEU A 11 -5.22 21.41 -2.39
N ALA A 12 -6.03 20.35 -2.28
CA ALA A 12 -5.57 18.97 -2.39
C ALA A 12 -4.95 18.69 -3.77
N LYS A 13 -5.64 19.06 -4.86
CA LYS A 13 -5.12 18.95 -6.23
C LYS A 13 -3.83 19.73 -6.40
N LEU A 14 -3.75 20.95 -5.86
CA LEU A 14 -2.55 21.76 -5.94
C LEU A 14 -1.36 21.07 -5.25
N ALA A 15 -1.51 20.62 -4.01
CA ALA A 15 -0.44 19.93 -3.27
C ALA A 15 0.07 18.68 -4.01
N ILE A 16 -0.86 17.88 -4.54
CA ILE A 16 -0.55 16.69 -5.32
C ILE A 16 0.14 17.03 -6.66
N SER A 17 -0.35 18.07 -7.36
CA SER A 17 0.22 18.52 -8.63
C SER A 17 1.66 18.99 -8.47
N ARG A 18 2.01 19.60 -7.32
CA ARG A 18 3.37 20.04 -7.00
C ARG A 18 4.32 18.85 -6.83
N LEU A 19 3.93 17.81 -6.08
CA LEU A 19 4.72 16.58 -6.01
C LEU A 19 4.89 15.96 -7.40
N SER A 20 3.80 15.81 -8.16
CA SER A 20 3.86 15.22 -9.50
C SER A 20 4.69 16.06 -10.48
N GLY A 21 4.71 17.38 -10.35
CA GLY A 21 5.51 18.27 -11.18
C GLY A 21 6.99 18.11 -10.87
N ALA A 22 7.34 18.15 -9.58
CA ALA A 22 8.71 17.95 -9.11
C ALA A 22 9.29 16.59 -9.54
N SER A 23 8.47 15.54 -9.59
CA SER A 23 8.93 14.21 -9.99
C SER A 23 8.99 13.99 -11.52
N LYS A 24 8.44 14.89 -12.35
CA LYS A 24 8.35 14.71 -13.82
C LYS A 24 9.20 15.70 -14.62
N GLY A 25 9.91 16.60 -13.94
CA GLY A 25 10.77 17.57 -14.59
C GLY A 25 11.90 16.93 -15.41
N PRO A 26 12.48 17.66 -16.38
CA PRO A 26 13.62 17.17 -17.17
C PRO A 26 14.86 16.91 -16.30
N ARG A 27 14.96 17.60 -15.17
CA ARG A 27 15.90 17.32 -14.08
C ARG A 27 15.08 17.21 -12.81
N ILE A 28 15.20 16.09 -12.13
CA ILE A 28 14.49 15.84 -10.88
C ILE A 28 15.38 16.36 -9.75
N ASP A 29 14.86 17.31 -8.98
CA ASP A 29 15.48 17.74 -7.73
C ASP A 29 14.92 16.92 -6.56
N GLY A 30 15.80 16.21 -5.86
CA GLY A 30 15.43 15.31 -4.78
C GLY A 30 14.93 16.10 -3.57
N GLN A 31 15.46 17.30 -3.38
CA GLN A 31 15.05 18.17 -2.29
C GLN A 31 13.60 18.63 -2.47
N ASP A 32 13.20 19.03 -3.68
CA ASP A 32 11.83 19.43 -3.99
C ASP A 32 10.84 18.27 -3.82
N VAL A 33 11.18 17.08 -4.34
CA VAL A 33 10.34 15.89 -4.17
C VAL A 33 10.19 15.52 -2.69
N MET A 34 11.28 15.57 -1.93
CA MET A 34 11.27 15.32 -0.48
C MET A 34 10.40 16.35 0.26
N HIS A 35 10.49 17.64 -0.07
CA HIS A 35 9.69 18.69 0.57
C HIS A 35 8.20 18.51 0.28
N HIS A 36 7.82 18.24 -0.96
CA HIS A 36 6.42 18.01 -1.32
C HIS A 36 5.85 16.72 -0.71
N ALA A 37 6.64 15.65 -0.66
CA ALA A 37 6.24 14.42 0.03
C ALA A 37 6.04 14.65 1.53
N ASN A 38 6.92 15.42 2.18
CA ASN A 38 6.78 15.81 3.59
C ASN A 38 5.55 16.67 3.85
N LEU A 39 5.27 17.63 2.97
CA LEU A 39 4.06 18.45 3.06
C LEU A 39 2.81 17.56 2.99
N LEU A 40 2.73 16.66 2.00
CA LEU A 40 1.61 15.74 1.87
C LEU A 40 1.46 14.85 3.11
N LEU A 41 2.57 14.32 3.65
CA LEU A 41 2.53 13.53 4.88
C LEU A 41 1.88 14.33 6.01
N LYS A 42 2.35 15.55 6.27
CA LYS A 42 1.78 16.41 7.33
C LYS A 42 0.30 16.72 7.11
N LEU A 43 -0.11 17.04 5.89
CA LEU A 43 -1.50 17.35 5.56
C LEU A 43 -2.43 16.14 5.70
N THR A 44 -1.91 14.93 5.52
CA THR A 44 -2.68 13.67 5.60
C THR A 44 -2.57 12.95 6.95
N SER A 45 -1.64 13.37 7.81
CA SER A 45 -1.47 12.81 9.17
C SER A 45 -2.55 13.27 10.16
N ILE A 46 -3.30 14.34 9.87
CA ILE A 46 -4.35 14.84 10.77
C ILE A 46 -5.61 13.99 10.59
N PRO A 47 -6.00 13.16 11.59
CA PRO A 47 -7.17 12.30 11.47
C PRO A 47 -8.45 13.15 11.34
N HIS A 48 -9.44 12.64 10.60
CA HIS A 48 -10.77 13.26 10.44
C HIS A 48 -10.79 14.68 9.83
N HIS A 49 -9.68 15.14 9.23
CA HIS A 49 -9.64 16.44 8.57
C HIS A 49 -10.17 16.35 7.13
N GLU A 50 -11.07 17.23 6.71
CA GLU A 50 -11.68 17.20 5.36
C GLU A 50 -10.64 17.29 4.23
N LEU A 51 -9.56 18.06 4.43
CA LEU A 51 -8.43 18.11 3.48
C LEU A 51 -7.75 16.75 3.29
N ARG A 52 -7.66 15.91 4.34
CA ARG A 52 -7.09 14.56 4.24
C ARG A 52 -7.95 13.71 3.31
N ASP A 53 -9.26 13.75 3.49
CA ASP A 53 -10.20 13.00 2.66
C ASP A 53 -10.20 13.51 1.21
N ALA A 54 -10.08 14.83 1.01
CA ALA A 54 -9.91 15.44 -0.31
C ALA A 54 -8.60 14.99 -1.00
N ILE A 55 -7.50 14.89 -0.25
CA ILE A 55 -6.20 14.40 -0.76
C ILE A 55 -6.29 12.92 -1.15
N PHE A 56 -6.89 12.05 -0.33
CA PHE A 56 -7.08 10.64 -0.68
C PHE A 56 -8.02 10.45 -1.87
N SER A 57 -9.09 11.24 -1.95
CA SER A 57 -10.03 11.24 -3.08
C SER A 57 -9.37 11.67 -4.40
N ALA A 58 -8.24 12.35 -4.34
CA ALA A 58 -7.44 12.79 -5.49
C ALA A 58 -6.33 11.80 -5.88
N ASP A 59 -6.47 10.51 -5.55
CA ASP A 59 -5.55 9.42 -5.94
C ASP A 59 -4.10 9.61 -5.47
N VAL A 60 -3.88 10.22 -4.30
CA VAL A 60 -2.53 10.55 -3.79
C VAL A 60 -1.61 9.34 -3.71
N ILE A 61 -2.11 8.15 -3.33
CA ILE A 61 -1.29 6.93 -3.19
C ILE A 61 -0.71 6.52 -4.55
N THR A 62 -1.52 6.59 -5.61
CA THR A 62 -1.06 6.34 -6.98
C THR A 62 0.00 7.36 -7.39
N ILE A 63 -0.17 8.63 -7.03
CA ILE A 63 0.74 9.71 -7.44
C ILE A 63 2.06 9.65 -6.68
N VAL A 64 2.03 9.38 -5.38
CA VAL A 64 3.23 9.14 -4.56
C VAL A 64 3.99 7.92 -5.08
N THR A 65 3.29 6.83 -5.38
CA THR A 65 3.92 5.62 -5.94
C THR A 65 4.55 5.88 -7.31
N LYS A 66 3.87 6.61 -8.21
CA LYS A 66 4.45 7.00 -9.51
C LYS A 66 5.66 7.94 -9.36
N SER A 67 5.64 8.81 -8.36
CA SER A 67 6.78 9.65 -8.02
C SER A 67 7.96 8.79 -7.56
N LEU A 68 7.71 7.78 -6.72
CA LEU A 68 8.71 6.81 -6.28
C LEU A 68 9.26 5.99 -7.44
N VAL A 69 8.42 5.50 -8.36
CA VAL A 69 8.86 4.82 -9.58
C VAL A 69 9.81 5.71 -10.39
N THR A 70 9.52 7.01 -10.46
CA THR A 70 10.36 7.95 -11.20
C THR A 70 11.70 8.18 -10.49
N ILE A 71 11.68 8.41 -9.17
CA ILE A 71 12.89 8.50 -8.34
C ILE A 71 13.73 7.21 -8.41
N SER A 72 13.11 6.04 -8.47
CA SER A 72 13.80 4.74 -8.52
C SER A 72 14.70 4.58 -9.75
N LYS A 73 14.41 5.32 -10.83
CA LYS A 73 15.23 5.32 -12.06
C LYS A 73 16.45 6.21 -11.93
N GLU A 74 16.37 7.26 -11.12
CA GLU A 74 17.41 8.29 -11.00
C GLU A 74 18.32 8.07 -9.79
N VAL A 75 17.82 7.48 -8.69
CA VAL A 75 18.58 7.33 -7.44
C VAL A 75 19.90 6.58 -7.63
N ASN A 76 19.95 5.58 -8.51
CA ASN A 76 21.20 4.86 -8.82
C ASN A 76 22.04 5.52 -9.93
N ARG A 77 21.42 6.36 -10.78
CA ARG A 77 22.14 7.09 -11.85
C ARG A 77 22.87 8.30 -11.30
N ASN A 78 22.27 8.96 -10.33
CA ASN A 78 22.79 10.13 -9.66
C ASN A 78 22.62 9.97 -8.14
N PRO A 79 23.50 9.19 -7.48
CA PRO A 79 23.39 8.86 -6.07
C PRO A 79 23.75 10.05 -5.18
N SER A 80 22.84 11.03 -5.11
CA SER A 80 22.93 12.13 -4.15
C SER A 80 22.23 11.79 -2.85
N SER A 81 22.66 12.42 -1.76
CA SER A 81 21.98 12.31 -0.46
C SER A 81 20.52 12.81 -0.54
N THR A 82 20.25 13.83 -1.34
CA THR A 82 18.89 14.36 -1.54
C THR A 82 17.99 13.40 -2.31
N MET A 83 18.49 12.67 -3.32
CA MET A 83 17.72 11.62 -4.00
C MET A 83 17.34 10.48 -3.07
N ARG A 84 18.29 10.00 -2.27
CA ARG A 84 18.04 8.95 -1.27
C ARG A 84 17.04 9.42 -0.22
N ALA A 85 17.17 10.67 0.25
CA ALA A 85 16.21 11.25 1.19
C ALA A 85 14.79 11.37 0.59
N ALA A 86 14.68 11.75 -0.68
CA ALA A 86 13.40 11.78 -1.40
C ALA A 86 12.77 10.38 -1.50
N MET A 87 13.56 9.38 -1.89
CA MET A 87 13.15 7.99 -1.97
C MET A 87 12.62 7.49 -0.63
N VAL A 88 13.39 7.66 0.45
CA VAL A 88 12.99 7.26 1.81
C VAL A 88 11.70 7.98 2.22
N GLN A 89 11.58 9.28 1.94
CA GLN A 89 10.40 10.05 2.32
C GLN A 89 9.12 9.57 1.61
N LEU A 90 9.22 9.15 0.35
CA LEU A 90 8.11 8.55 -0.39
C LEU A 90 7.72 7.18 0.18
N PHE A 91 8.70 6.36 0.56
CA PHE A 91 8.42 5.09 1.26
C PHE A 91 7.78 5.32 2.63
N ILE A 92 8.26 6.28 3.43
CA ILE A 92 7.64 6.66 4.72
C ILE A 92 6.17 7.04 4.52
N TYR A 93 5.88 7.86 3.50
CA TYR A 93 4.50 8.22 3.17
C TYR A 93 3.65 6.99 2.88
N LEU A 94 4.13 6.09 2.00
CA LEU A 94 3.42 4.87 1.64
C LEU A 94 3.21 3.97 2.86
N LYS A 95 4.27 3.66 3.62
CA LYS A 95 4.18 2.86 4.84
C LYS A 95 3.12 3.40 5.81
N THR A 96 3.07 4.72 5.98
CA THR A 96 2.13 5.38 6.90
C THR A 96 0.68 5.16 6.51
N PHE A 97 0.36 5.14 5.21
CA PHE A 97 -1.03 5.14 4.74
C PHE A 97 -1.50 3.84 4.11
N LEU A 98 -0.61 2.93 3.71
CA LEU A 98 -1.01 1.60 3.23
C LEU A 98 -1.71 0.75 4.31
N GLU A 99 -1.46 1.02 5.60
CA GLU A 99 -2.17 0.37 6.73
C GLU A 99 -3.30 1.24 7.32
N ALA A 100 -3.61 2.39 6.70
CA ALA A 100 -4.70 3.24 7.15
C ALA A 100 -6.07 2.60 6.85
N ARG A 101 -7.14 3.30 7.25
CA ARG A 101 -8.52 2.99 6.82
C ARG A 101 -8.53 2.90 5.29
N ASP A 102 -9.07 1.81 4.76
CA ASP A 102 -9.06 1.45 3.32
C ASP A 102 -7.68 1.00 2.79
N GLY A 103 -6.86 0.38 3.64
CA GLY A 103 -5.53 -0.08 3.28
C GLY A 103 -5.48 -1.11 2.15
N ASP A 104 -6.51 -1.94 1.97
CA ASP A 104 -6.60 -2.89 0.84
C ASP A 104 -6.66 -2.17 -0.51
N ILE A 105 -7.47 -1.10 -0.56
CA ILE A 105 -7.58 -0.20 -1.69
C ILE A 105 -6.24 0.48 -1.98
N PHE A 106 -5.59 1.04 -0.96
CA PHE A 106 -4.32 1.74 -1.14
C PHE A 106 -3.18 0.79 -1.53
N VAL A 107 -3.14 -0.42 -0.99
CA VAL A 107 -2.20 -1.46 -1.39
C VAL A 107 -2.39 -1.81 -2.86
N LEU A 108 -3.64 -2.07 -3.29
CA LEU A 108 -3.94 -2.35 -4.69
C LEU A 108 -3.52 -1.21 -5.62
N GLN A 109 -3.79 0.05 -5.25
CA GLN A 109 -3.34 1.22 -5.99
C GLN A 109 -1.82 1.28 -6.11
N SER A 110 -1.09 1.06 -5.00
CA SER A 110 0.37 1.11 -4.98
C SER A 110 1.03 0.00 -5.83
N ILE A 111 0.51 -1.23 -5.77
CA ILE A 111 1.01 -2.34 -6.59
C ILE A 111 0.79 -2.05 -8.07
N THR A 112 -0.43 -1.63 -8.44
CA THR A 112 -0.78 -1.26 -9.82
C THR A 112 0.04 -0.07 -10.32
N ALA A 113 0.37 0.86 -9.44
CA ALA A 113 1.20 2.03 -9.76
C ALA A 113 2.71 1.71 -9.84
N GLY A 114 3.13 0.49 -9.50
CA GLY A 114 4.51 0.02 -9.69
C GLY A 114 5.39 0.09 -8.45
N ILE A 115 4.84 -0.06 -7.23
CA ILE A 115 5.67 -0.07 -6.01
C ILE A 115 6.73 -1.18 -6.01
N LEU A 116 6.41 -2.39 -6.49
CA LEU A 116 7.34 -3.53 -6.55
C LEU A 116 8.55 -3.27 -7.45
N PRO A 117 8.39 -2.86 -8.74
CA PRO A 117 9.53 -2.52 -9.55
C PRO A 117 10.28 -1.27 -9.07
N ALA A 118 9.63 -0.35 -8.36
CA ALA A 118 10.34 0.76 -7.73
C ALA A 118 11.24 0.28 -6.58
N PHE A 119 10.71 -0.57 -5.68
CA PHE A 119 11.46 -1.18 -4.58
C PHE A 119 12.70 -1.91 -5.08
N ALA A 120 12.53 -2.80 -6.05
CA ALA A 120 13.63 -3.56 -6.64
C ALA A 120 14.68 -2.69 -7.36
N ARG A 121 14.28 -1.54 -7.92
CA ARG A 121 15.25 -0.60 -8.50
C ARG A 121 15.98 0.18 -7.42
N CYS A 122 15.31 0.55 -6.34
CA CYS A 122 15.92 1.30 -5.25
C CYS A 122 16.88 0.45 -4.38
N SER A 123 16.76 -0.87 -4.41
CA SER A 123 17.48 -1.76 -3.50
C SER A 123 19.01 -1.61 -3.46
N PRO A 124 19.74 -1.29 -4.56
CA PRO A 124 21.18 -1.05 -4.48
C PRO A 124 21.57 0.09 -3.54
N SER A 125 20.68 1.07 -3.31
CA SER A 125 20.93 2.17 -2.40
C SER A 125 20.62 1.83 -0.93
N PHE A 126 20.04 0.66 -0.62
CA PHE A 126 19.57 0.36 0.74
C PHE A 126 20.68 0.13 1.76
N SER A 127 21.84 -0.37 1.33
CA SER A 127 23.02 -0.54 2.20
C SER A 127 23.61 0.78 2.68
N GLU A 128 23.29 1.88 2.00
CA GLU A 128 23.78 3.21 2.31
C GLU A 128 22.79 4.02 3.18
N LEU A 129 21.61 3.46 3.47
CA LEU A 129 20.61 4.09 4.31
C LEU A 129 20.96 3.91 5.80
N GLN A 130 20.43 4.80 6.64
CA GLN A 130 20.39 4.56 8.08
C GLN A 130 19.54 3.32 8.37
N VAL A 131 19.87 2.60 9.45
CA VAL A 131 19.22 1.32 9.80
C VAL A 131 17.72 1.49 9.95
N GLU A 132 17.26 2.58 10.55
CA GLU A 132 15.85 2.88 10.74
C GLU A 132 15.12 3.10 9.41
N ASP A 133 15.74 3.85 8.50
CA ASP A 133 15.18 4.12 7.17
C ASP A 133 15.15 2.83 6.34
N GLN A 134 16.20 2.01 6.43
CA GLN A 134 16.24 0.70 5.78
C GLN A 134 15.10 -0.20 6.27
N GLN A 135 14.91 -0.31 7.59
CA GLN A 135 13.81 -1.10 8.18
C GLN A 135 12.44 -0.59 7.71
N VAL A 136 12.23 0.72 7.67
CA VAL A 136 11.00 1.33 7.16
C VAL A 136 10.73 0.89 5.72
N VAL A 137 11.73 0.92 4.85
CA VAL A 137 11.57 0.54 3.43
C VAL A 137 11.29 -0.97 3.30
N LEU A 138 12.04 -1.82 4.00
CA LEU A 138 11.86 -3.27 3.97
C LEU A 138 10.49 -3.71 4.49
N SER A 139 10.02 -3.08 5.59
CA SER A 139 8.73 -3.41 6.23
C SER A 139 7.51 -3.26 5.32
N ILE A 140 7.61 -2.46 4.25
CA ILE A 140 6.54 -2.35 3.27
C ILE A 140 6.30 -3.69 2.59
N ILE A 141 7.37 -4.42 2.25
CA ILE A 141 7.26 -5.73 1.61
C ILE A 141 6.98 -6.80 2.67
N SER A 142 7.83 -6.91 3.70
CA SER A 142 7.78 -7.99 4.70
C SER A 142 6.52 -7.96 5.56
N ASP A 143 6.01 -6.76 5.89
CA ASP A 143 4.93 -6.64 6.86
C ASP A 143 3.64 -6.24 6.17
N ILE A 144 3.67 -5.16 5.37
CA ILE A 144 2.44 -4.61 4.81
C ILE A 144 1.95 -5.48 3.66
N LEU A 145 2.71 -5.58 2.56
CA LEU A 145 2.22 -6.30 1.38
C LEU A 145 1.94 -7.78 1.67
N MET A 146 2.76 -8.45 2.48
CA MET A 146 2.53 -9.84 2.90
C MET A 146 1.16 -10.04 3.56
N LYS A 147 0.75 -9.16 4.51
CA LYS A 147 -0.56 -9.24 5.16
C LYS A 147 -1.73 -9.15 4.17
N TYR A 148 -1.57 -8.36 3.10
CA TYR A 148 -2.62 -8.14 2.11
C TYR A 148 -2.65 -9.21 1.00
N LEU A 149 -1.68 -10.12 0.94
CA LEU A 149 -1.73 -11.22 -0.03
C LEU A 149 -2.95 -12.12 0.20
N VAL A 150 -3.46 -12.23 1.43
CA VAL A 150 -4.69 -13.00 1.74
C VAL A 150 -5.90 -12.62 0.85
N TYR A 151 -5.90 -11.43 0.28
CA TYR A 151 -6.89 -11.01 -0.71
C TYR A 151 -6.47 -11.47 -2.10
N GLN A 152 -7.22 -12.42 -2.68
CA GLN A 152 -6.94 -12.96 -4.01
C GLN A 152 -6.84 -11.88 -5.10
N SER A 153 -7.61 -10.79 -5.00
CA SER A 153 -7.51 -9.65 -5.92
C SER A 153 -6.13 -8.98 -5.87
N ILE A 154 -5.56 -8.83 -4.68
CA ILE A 154 -4.23 -8.25 -4.46
C ILE A 154 -3.16 -9.25 -4.91
N ALA A 155 -3.24 -10.52 -4.49
CA ALA A 155 -2.30 -11.56 -4.89
C ALA A 155 -2.17 -11.68 -6.43
N ASN A 156 -3.29 -11.68 -7.15
CA ASN A 156 -3.27 -11.73 -8.62
C ASN A 156 -2.56 -10.51 -9.23
N VAL A 157 -2.85 -9.29 -8.73
CA VAL A 157 -2.21 -8.07 -9.26
C VAL A 157 -0.73 -8.00 -8.88
N THR A 158 -0.36 -8.47 -7.69
CA THR A 158 1.03 -8.65 -7.28
C THR A 158 1.77 -9.58 -8.23
N TRP A 159 1.18 -10.75 -8.52
CA TRP A 159 1.74 -11.74 -9.44
C TRP A 159 1.99 -11.14 -10.82
N ASP A 160 0.96 -10.52 -11.41
CA ASP A 160 1.05 -9.87 -12.72
C ASP A 160 2.14 -8.79 -12.74
N SER A 161 2.24 -7.99 -11.68
CA SER A 161 3.26 -6.94 -11.53
C SER A 161 4.67 -7.53 -11.47
N MET A 162 4.88 -8.63 -10.73
CA MET A 162 6.17 -9.31 -10.64
C MET A 162 6.59 -9.94 -11.96
N SER A 163 5.67 -10.63 -12.65
CA SER A 163 5.95 -11.28 -13.93
C SER A 163 6.24 -10.27 -15.05
N THR A 164 5.46 -9.19 -15.13
CA THR A 164 5.61 -8.17 -16.19
C THR A 164 6.89 -7.35 -16.03
N SER A 165 7.30 -7.09 -14.80
CA SER A 165 8.43 -6.20 -14.51
C SER A 165 9.80 -6.84 -14.78
N GLY A 166 9.86 -8.15 -15.07
CA GLY A 166 11.12 -8.87 -15.25
C GLY A 166 12.01 -8.82 -14.00
N LEU A 167 11.41 -8.67 -12.80
CA LEU A 167 12.12 -8.57 -11.53
C LEU A 167 12.74 -9.91 -11.17
N GLY A 168 13.89 -10.20 -11.76
CA GLY A 168 14.70 -11.35 -11.40
C GLY A 168 15.25 -11.15 -9.99
N VAL A 169 14.70 -11.88 -9.01
CA VAL A 169 15.10 -11.83 -7.60
C VAL A 169 16.60 -12.02 -7.41
N ARG A 170 17.23 -12.82 -8.28
CA ARG A 170 18.69 -13.06 -8.32
C ARG A 170 19.55 -11.80 -8.43
N ARG A 171 18.98 -10.65 -8.83
CA ARG A 171 19.71 -9.39 -9.00
C ARG A 171 19.54 -8.41 -7.84
N LEU A 172 18.74 -8.75 -6.83
CA LEU A 172 18.58 -7.89 -5.66
C LEU A 172 19.79 -8.06 -4.72
N PRO A 173 20.34 -6.97 -4.17
CA PRO A 173 21.33 -7.03 -3.09
C PRO A 173 20.66 -7.31 -1.75
N GLU A 174 21.42 -7.86 -0.79
CA GLU A 174 20.97 -7.92 0.60
C GLU A 174 20.90 -6.51 1.22
N PRO A 175 19.93 -6.23 2.10
CA PRO A 175 18.89 -7.13 2.66
C PRO A 175 17.59 -7.22 1.84
N ALA A 176 17.50 -6.52 0.70
CA ALA A 176 16.27 -6.48 -0.10
C ALA A 176 15.93 -7.84 -0.71
N LYS A 177 16.96 -8.63 -1.04
CA LYS A 177 16.81 -9.94 -1.65
C LYS A 177 16.09 -10.92 -0.73
N GLU A 178 16.53 -11.07 0.52
CA GLU A 178 15.90 -11.94 1.52
C GLU A 178 14.40 -11.67 1.65
N VAL A 179 14.03 -10.42 1.95
CA VAL A 179 12.62 -10.02 2.10
C VAL A 179 11.79 -10.27 0.84
N PHE A 180 12.38 -10.05 -0.34
CA PHE A 180 11.69 -10.25 -1.60
C PHE A 180 11.55 -11.74 -1.98
N GLU A 181 12.51 -12.58 -1.59
CA GLU A 181 12.43 -14.04 -1.75
C GLU A 181 11.32 -14.63 -0.87
N GLU A 182 11.25 -14.23 0.40
CA GLU A 182 10.17 -14.60 1.32
C GLU A 182 8.80 -14.17 0.77
N PHE A 183 8.67 -12.90 0.39
CA PHE A 183 7.44 -12.36 -0.22
C PHE A 183 7.01 -13.16 -1.45
N ARG A 184 7.95 -13.50 -2.34
CA ARG A 184 7.68 -14.30 -3.54
C ARG A 184 7.25 -15.71 -3.18
N SER A 185 7.87 -16.34 -2.20
CA SER A 185 7.51 -17.69 -1.74
C SER A 185 6.06 -17.70 -1.27
N HIS A 186 5.67 -16.76 -0.40
CA HIS A 186 4.29 -16.64 0.07
C HIS A 186 3.28 -16.44 -1.07
N LEU A 187 3.63 -15.61 -2.07
CA LEU A 187 2.78 -15.40 -3.23
C LEU A 187 2.60 -16.69 -4.06
N MET A 188 3.66 -17.50 -4.20
CA MET A 188 3.60 -18.78 -4.89
C MET A 188 2.73 -19.78 -4.12
N ASP A 189 2.88 -19.89 -2.80
CA ASP A 189 2.06 -20.78 -1.97
C ASP A 189 0.58 -20.42 -2.05
N GLN A 190 0.27 -19.12 -2.07
CA GLN A 190 -1.10 -18.66 -2.29
C GLN A 190 -1.66 -19.00 -3.67
N SER A 191 -0.80 -18.99 -4.70
CA SER A 191 -1.22 -19.36 -6.05
C SER A 191 -1.59 -20.85 -6.15
N LEU A 192 -0.87 -21.71 -5.43
CA LEU A 192 -1.10 -23.16 -5.35
C LEU A 192 -2.33 -23.51 -4.53
N THR A 193 -2.51 -22.86 -3.38
CA THR A 193 -3.70 -23.04 -2.52
C THR A 193 -4.97 -22.49 -3.17
N SER A 194 -4.85 -21.43 -3.97
CA SER A 194 -5.95 -20.96 -4.83
C SER A 194 -6.19 -21.86 -6.05
N GLY A 195 -5.28 -22.81 -6.32
CA GLY A 195 -5.26 -23.68 -7.50
C GLY A 195 -6.16 -24.90 -7.41
N THR A 196 -6.59 -25.30 -6.21
CA THR A 196 -7.44 -26.48 -6.01
C THR A 196 -8.89 -26.31 -6.47
N ASP A 197 -9.26 -25.12 -6.96
CA ASP A 197 -10.53 -24.88 -7.65
C ASP A 197 -10.37 -23.96 -8.87
N ARG A 198 -9.20 -23.98 -9.53
CA ARG A 198 -9.01 -23.40 -10.87
C ARG A 198 -9.51 -24.35 -11.98
N GLY A 199 -10.50 -25.18 -11.68
CA GLY A 199 -11.33 -25.73 -12.75
C GLY A 199 -12.00 -24.53 -13.42
N ASP A 200 -11.52 -24.18 -14.62
CA ASP A 200 -12.09 -23.22 -15.56
C ASP A 200 -13.16 -22.31 -14.91
N LEU A 201 -12.72 -21.39 -14.03
CA LEU A 201 -13.65 -20.59 -13.22
C LEU A 201 -14.47 -19.74 -14.19
N SER A 202 -15.63 -20.29 -14.55
CA SER A 202 -16.52 -19.69 -15.52
C SER A 202 -17.03 -18.43 -14.83
N MET A 203 -16.63 -17.27 -15.34
CA MET A 203 -17.17 -16.02 -14.85
C MET A 203 -18.46 -15.75 -15.62
N ALA A 204 -19.48 -15.28 -14.92
CA ALA A 204 -20.71 -14.82 -15.55
C ALA A 204 -20.45 -13.51 -16.30
N CYS A 205 -21.17 -13.33 -17.40
CA CYS A 205 -21.27 -12.03 -18.05
C CYS A 205 -21.92 -11.03 -17.08
N GLY A 206 -21.42 -9.79 -17.03
CA GLY A 206 -21.98 -8.72 -16.19
C GLY A 206 -23.30 -8.13 -16.69
N ASN A 207 -23.89 -8.69 -17.74
CA ASN A 207 -25.26 -8.41 -18.11
C ASN A 207 -26.13 -9.45 -17.43
N ASP A 208 -27.00 -9.04 -16.51
CA ASP A 208 -27.83 -9.94 -15.70
C ASP A 208 -28.81 -10.78 -16.56
N GLU A 209 -29.17 -10.31 -17.75
CA GLU A 209 -29.97 -11.05 -18.72
C GLU A 209 -29.16 -12.06 -19.55
N CYS A 210 -27.83 -12.10 -19.38
CA CYS A 210 -26.95 -12.99 -20.13
C CYS A 210 -26.50 -14.18 -19.27
N GLU A 211 -27.03 -15.36 -19.58
CA GLU A 211 -26.69 -16.62 -18.88
C GLU A 211 -25.32 -17.20 -19.29
N SER A 212 -24.59 -16.53 -20.19
CA SER A 212 -23.29 -17.01 -20.65
C SER A 212 -22.28 -17.00 -19.51
N ARG A 213 -21.83 -18.21 -19.15
CA ARG A 213 -20.67 -18.43 -18.29
C ARG A 213 -19.50 -18.86 -19.16
N LEU A 214 -18.46 -18.03 -19.19
CA LEU A 214 -17.29 -18.27 -20.03
C LEU A 214 -16.04 -18.28 -19.17
N VAL A 215 -15.05 -19.03 -19.65
CA VAL A 215 -13.69 -18.94 -19.12
C VAL A 215 -13.23 -17.49 -19.15
N LYS A 216 -12.55 -17.06 -18.10
CA LYS A 216 -12.10 -15.66 -17.89
C LYS A 216 -11.40 -15.03 -19.09
N ASN A 217 -10.66 -15.82 -19.89
CA ASN A 217 -9.96 -15.36 -21.08
C ASN A 217 -10.87 -15.08 -22.30
N LYS A 218 -12.11 -15.58 -22.31
CA LYS A 218 -13.10 -15.31 -23.37
C LYS A 218 -13.97 -14.09 -23.08
N LEU A 219 -13.93 -13.56 -21.85
CA LEU A 219 -14.68 -12.36 -21.49
C LEU A 219 -13.86 -11.09 -21.74
N LYS A 220 -14.56 -10.03 -22.16
CA LYS A 220 -14.01 -8.70 -22.43
C LYS A 220 -14.32 -7.79 -21.23
N LYS A 221 -13.29 -7.17 -20.65
CA LYS A 221 -13.47 -6.18 -19.58
C LYS A 221 -14.11 -4.90 -20.11
N CYS A 222 -14.93 -4.25 -19.29
CA CYS A 222 -15.45 -2.93 -19.56
C CYS A 222 -14.28 -1.96 -19.82
N ALA A 223 -14.23 -1.35 -21.00
CA ALA A 223 -13.17 -0.42 -21.38
C ALA A 223 -12.98 0.73 -20.37
N ASN A 224 -14.05 1.14 -19.69
CA ASN A 224 -14.03 2.28 -18.77
C ASN A 224 -13.69 1.89 -17.32
N CYS A 225 -14.38 0.90 -16.72
CA CYS A 225 -14.15 0.55 -15.31
C CYS A 225 -13.14 -0.59 -15.11
N GLN A 226 -12.91 -1.43 -16.12
CA GLN A 226 -12.04 -2.62 -16.06
C GLN A 226 -12.38 -3.66 -14.98
N VAL A 227 -13.52 -3.52 -14.30
CA VAL A 227 -13.99 -4.41 -13.23
C VAL A 227 -14.99 -5.44 -13.77
N VAL A 228 -16.03 -4.97 -14.47
CA VAL A 228 -17.08 -5.84 -15.01
C VAL A 228 -16.63 -6.47 -16.33
N CYS A 229 -16.92 -7.76 -16.51
CA CYS A 229 -16.55 -8.56 -17.67
C CYS A 229 -17.79 -8.96 -18.46
N TYR A 230 -17.73 -8.90 -19.80
CA TYR A 230 -18.85 -9.23 -20.69
C TYR A 230 -18.43 -10.23 -21.75
N CYS A 231 -19.33 -11.13 -22.15
CA CYS A 231 -19.05 -12.04 -23.27
C CYS A 231 -18.97 -11.31 -24.62
N SER A 232 -19.63 -10.16 -24.74
CA SER A 232 -19.69 -9.39 -25.98
C SER A 232 -19.83 -7.88 -25.71
N LYS A 233 -19.51 -7.06 -26.73
CA LYS A 233 -19.77 -5.61 -26.70
C LYS A 233 -21.26 -5.31 -26.57
N GLN A 234 -22.12 -6.19 -27.08
CA GLN A 234 -23.56 -6.02 -27.00
C GLN A 234 -24.06 -6.13 -25.55
N CYS A 235 -23.59 -7.13 -24.80
CA CYS A 235 -23.92 -7.27 -23.38
C CYS A 235 -23.44 -6.06 -22.56
N GLN A 236 -22.27 -5.51 -22.89
CA GLN A 236 -21.80 -4.27 -22.26
C GLN A 236 -22.75 -3.10 -22.53
N ILE A 237 -23.27 -2.95 -23.76
CA ILE A 237 -24.20 -1.86 -24.12
C ILE A 237 -25.54 -2.02 -23.40
N VAL A 238 -26.04 -3.26 -23.30
CA VAL A 238 -27.30 -3.59 -22.61
C VAL A 238 -27.18 -3.25 -21.12
N ASP A 239 -26.19 -3.81 -20.43
CA ASP A 239 -25.93 -3.52 -19.02
C ASP A 239 -25.64 -2.03 -18.78
N TRP A 240 -25.03 -1.33 -19.74
CA TRP A 240 -24.83 0.12 -19.65
C TRP A 240 -26.13 0.94 -19.72
N LYS A 241 -27.08 0.53 -20.55
CA LYS A 241 -28.32 1.27 -20.80
C LYS A 241 -29.43 0.89 -19.81
N GLN A 242 -29.57 -0.40 -19.54
CA GLN A 242 -30.68 -1.00 -18.81
C GLN A 242 -30.24 -1.50 -17.42
N GLY A 243 -28.97 -1.92 -17.30
CA GLY A 243 -28.40 -2.34 -16.02
C GLY A 243 -27.99 -1.17 -15.11
N ASN A 244 -27.62 -1.51 -13.88
CA ASN A 244 -27.14 -0.53 -12.90
C ASN A 244 -25.67 -0.11 -13.13
N HIS A 245 -25.00 -0.62 -14.17
CA HIS A 245 -23.57 -0.35 -14.39
C HIS A 245 -23.25 1.14 -14.57
N ARG A 246 -24.16 1.92 -15.18
CA ARG A 246 -24.00 3.37 -15.33
C ARG A 246 -24.01 4.12 -14.00
N SER A 247 -24.73 3.62 -13.00
CA SER A 247 -24.80 4.21 -11.65
C SER A 247 -23.56 3.86 -10.80
N VAL A 248 -22.98 2.68 -11.04
CA VAL A 248 -21.74 2.17 -10.42
C VAL A 248 -20.50 2.96 -10.88
N ARG A 249 -20.64 3.86 -11.85
CA ARG A 249 -19.57 4.75 -12.38
C ARG A 249 -18.88 5.60 -11.29
N ARG A 250 -19.50 5.75 -10.11
CA ARG A 250 -18.91 6.43 -8.94
C ARG A 250 -18.08 5.54 -8.01
N PHE A 251 -18.03 4.23 -8.24
CA PHE A 251 -17.16 3.34 -7.47
C PHE A 251 -15.79 3.18 -8.14
N LYS A 252 -15.10 4.31 -8.35
CA LYS A 252 -13.69 4.33 -7.92
C LYS A 252 -13.74 4.13 -6.41
N MET A 253 -13.56 2.89 -5.95
CA MET A 253 -13.20 2.54 -4.57
C MET A 253 -14.09 3.08 -3.42
N ASN A 254 -15.31 3.58 -3.68
CA ASN A 254 -16.13 4.28 -2.68
C ASN A 254 -17.37 3.53 -2.14
N SER A 255 -17.43 2.20 -2.21
CA SER A 255 -18.42 1.46 -1.43
C SER A 255 -17.96 0.07 -1.01
N ARG A 256 -17.58 -0.05 0.26
CA ARG A 256 -18.20 -1.05 1.12
C ARG A 256 -18.69 -0.37 2.40
N THR A 257 -19.84 -0.84 2.85
CA THR A 257 -20.66 -0.46 4.01
C THR A 257 -19.89 0.04 5.25
N PRO A 258 -20.44 0.98 6.05
CA PRO A 258 -19.80 1.45 7.26
C PRO A 258 -19.83 0.35 8.34
N ARG A 259 -18.70 -0.32 8.58
CA ARG A 259 -18.45 -0.94 9.89
C ARG A 259 -18.24 0.20 10.90
N LYS A 260 -19.28 0.49 11.69
CA LYS A 260 -19.20 1.34 12.89
C LYS A 260 -18.48 0.57 14.02
N GLN A 261 -17.92 1.35 14.95
CA GLN A 261 -17.16 1.01 16.19
C GLN A 261 -15.64 0.86 15.97
N VAL A 262 -14.72 1.56 16.66
CA VAL A 262 -14.75 2.38 17.89
C VAL A 262 -13.70 3.51 17.75
N LEU A 263 -14.00 4.75 18.16
CA LEU A 263 -12.98 5.79 18.37
C LEU A 263 -13.42 6.82 19.42
N ARG A 264 -13.11 6.51 20.67
CA ARG A 264 -12.73 7.48 21.71
C ARG A 264 -11.44 6.92 22.26
N THR A 265 -10.31 7.56 22.06
CA THR A 265 -9.63 8.43 23.04
C THR A 265 -8.36 8.88 22.34
N PHE A 266 -8.02 10.18 22.26
CA PHE A 266 -6.65 10.71 22.07
C PHE A 266 -6.70 12.23 21.77
N LEU A 267 -7.05 13.03 22.77
CA LEU A 267 -6.83 14.48 22.76
C LEU A 267 -6.14 14.85 24.06
N GLU A 268 -4.80 14.72 24.13
CA GLU A 268 -4.00 15.35 25.19
C GLU A 268 -2.47 15.24 24.99
N VAL A 269 -1.93 15.27 23.77
CA VAL A 269 -0.48 15.46 23.61
C VAL A 269 -0.22 16.21 22.31
N THR A 270 -0.07 17.54 22.37
CA THR A 270 0.81 18.36 21.51
C THR A 270 0.41 19.84 21.57
N SER A 271 0.77 20.49 22.67
CA SER A 271 1.00 21.94 22.70
C SER A 271 2.45 22.17 23.13
N GLY A 272 3.34 22.31 22.15
CA GLY A 272 4.77 22.54 22.40
C GLY A 272 5.53 22.78 21.11
N THR A 273 5.62 24.05 20.72
CA THR A 273 6.48 24.56 19.64
C THR A 273 7.95 24.39 19.99
N CYS A 274 8.75 23.71 19.15
CA CYS A 274 10.21 23.81 19.15
C CYS A 274 10.80 23.57 17.76
N ALA A 275 11.74 24.43 17.37
CA ALA A 275 12.57 24.34 16.18
C ALA A 275 13.48 23.09 16.24
N ALA A 276 13.60 22.36 15.13
CA ALA A 276 14.13 20.99 15.12
C ALA A 276 15.58 20.89 14.63
N THR A 277 16.43 20.28 15.47
CA THR A 277 17.71 19.64 15.10
C THR A 277 17.47 18.18 14.66
N PRO A 278 18.45 17.52 13.98
CA PRO A 278 18.30 16.16 13.44
C PRO A 278 17.86 15.08 14.45
N LEU A 279 18.20 15.25 15.73
CA LEU A 279 17.82 14.35 16.83
C LEU A 279 16.30 14.33 17.14
N VAL A 280 15.57 15.39 16.80
CA VAL A 280 14.12 15.46 17.04
C VAL A 280 13.34 14.61 16.01
N ARG A 281 13.92 14.38 14.82
CA ARG A 281 13.30 13.62 13.74
C ARG A 281 13.19 12.12 14.08
N SER A 282 14.26 11.53 14.65
CA SER A 282 14.24 10.12 15.07
C SER A 282 13.26 9.91 16.22
N HIS A 283 13.22 10.82 17.19
CA HIS A 283 12.29 10.72 18.32
C HIS A 283 10.83 10.90 17.88
N CYS A 284 10.52 11.83 16.98
CA CYS A 284 9.15 12.04 16.50
C CYS A 284 8.66 10.87 15.63
N LEU A 285 9.52 10.31 14.76
CA LEU A 285 9.20 9.11 13.97
C LEU A 285 9.06 7.86 14.85
N GLN A 286 9.88 7.73 15.90
CA GLN A 286 9.80 6.63 16.85
C GLN A 286 8.57 6.74 17.75
N GLN A 287 8.18 7.95 18.19
CA GLN A 287 6.94 8.18 18.93
C GLN A 287 5.71 7.94 18.05
N TYR A 288 5.74 8.37 16.79
CA TYR A 288 4.68 8.10 15.80
C TYR A 288 4.55 6.59 15.51
N SER A 289 5.67 5.90 15.27
CA SER A 289 5.73 4.43 15.08
C SER A 289 5.24 3.66 16.31
N ARG A 290 5.59 4.09 17.52
CA ARG A 290 5.10 3.50 18.78
C ARG A 290 3.62 3.78 19.03
N SER A 291 3.12 4.95 18.64
CA SER A 291 1.69 5.31 18.73
C SER A 291 0.85 4.45 17.78
N ILE A 292 1.29 4.30 16.52
CA ILE A 292 0.70 3.39 15.53
C ILE A 292 0.74 1.94 16.05
N SER A 293 1.93 1.43 16.41
CA SER A 293 2.11 0.04 16.88
C SER A 293 1.31 -0.29 18.15
N ARG A 294 1.13 0.67 19.07
CA ARG A 294 0.28 0.49 20.26
C ARG A 294 -1.20 0.44 19.91
N SER A 295 -1.67 1.28 18.97
CA SER A 295 -3.05 1.27 18.50
C SER A 295 -3.45 -0.11 17.94
N TYR A 296 -2.57 -0.77 17.18
CA TYR A 296 -2.88 -2.08 16.56
C TYR A 296 -2.61 -3.30 17.47
N ARG A 297 -1.72 -3.20 18.49
CA ARG A 297 -1.48 -4.32 19.44
C ARG A 297 -2.64 -4.57 20.40
N THR A 298 -3.41 -3.53 20.76
CA THR A 298 -4.61 -3.68 21.59
C THR A 298 -5.76 -4.37 20.87
N ASP A 299 -5.78 -4.34 19.53
CA ASP A 299 -6.84 -4.94 18.72
C ASP A 299 -6.68 -6.45 18.50
N PHE A 300 -5.47 -7.01 18.67
CA PHE A 300 -5.19 -8.43 18.38
C PHE A 300 -5.33 -9.37 19.61
N ARG A 301 -5.63 -8.85 20.81
CA ARG A 301 -5.78 -9.67 22.03
C ARG A 301 -7.22 -10.06 22.40
N LEU A 302 -8.22 -9.66 21.62
CA LEU A 302 -9.62 -10.01 21.85
C LEU A 302 -10.18 -10.84 20.70
N ASN A 303 -9.73 -12.08 20.58
CA ASN A 303 -10.49 -13.22 20.03
C ASN A 303 -9.55 -14.43 19.91
N HIS A 304 -9.49 -15.25 20.96
CA HIS A 304 -9.32 -16.70 20.86
C HIS A 304 -9.51 -17.30 22.27
N SER A 305 -10.75 -17.67 22.58
CA SER A 305 -11.02 -18.70 23.58
C SER A 305 -10.70 -20.05 22.94
N LEU A 306 -9.59 -20.66 23.36
CA LEU A 306 -9.23 -22.05 23.03
C LEU A 306 -10.06 -23.02 23.89
N PRO A 307 -10.57 -24.15 23.33
CA PRO A 307 -11.13 -25.22 24.13
C PRO A 307 -10.03 -25.96 24.90
N SER A 308 -10.36 -26.31 26.14
CA SER A 308 -9.62 -27.20 27.03
C SER A 308 -9.59 -28.66 26.55
N GLN A 309 -8.52 -29.38 26.94
CA GLN A 309 -8.18 -30.81 26.76
C GLN A 309 -7.21 -31.04 25.58
N ILE A 310 -6.00 -31.59 25.76
CA ILE A 310 -5.63 -32.85 26.42
C ILE A 310 -4.27 -32.73 27.16
N ARG A 311 -4.17 -33.46 28.27
CA ARG A 311 -3.04 -33.58 29.20
C ARG A 311 -1.88 -34.43 28.66
N SER A 312 -0.69 -34.12 29.20
CA SER A 312 0.45 -35.00 29.49
C SER A 312 1.38 -35.42 28.35
N THR A 313 2.60 -34.91 28.37
CA THR A 313 3.80 -35.72 28.66
C THR A 313 4.92 -34.77 29.14
N VAL A 314 5.31 -34.95 30.40
CA VAL A 314 6.49 -34.34 31.02
C VAL A 314 7.67 -35.25 30.70
N LEU A 315 8.70 -34.71 30.05
CA LEU A 315 10.06 -35.24 30.17
C LEU A 315 11.03 -34.07 30.39
N LEU A 316 11.69 -34.16 31.53
CA LEU A 316 12.72 -33.33 32.11
C LEU A 316 14.00 -33.34 31.27
N PHE A 317 14.74 -32.24 31.19
CA PHE A 317 16.22 -32.22 31.33
C PHE A 317 16.69 -30.78 31.73
N PRO A 318 17.83 -30.64 32.45
CA PRO A 318 18.13 -29.57 33.41
C PRO A 318 18.96 -28.40 32.82
N PRO A 319 19.17 -27.31 33.59
CA PRO A 319 19.89 -26.13 33.13
C PRO A 319 21.41 -26.35 33.06
N HIS A 320 22.02 -25.79 32.01
CA HIS A 320 23.45 -25.65 31.89
C HIS A 320 23.98 -24.55 32.81
N THR A 321 24.96 -24.93 33.60
CA THR A 321 25.80 -24.13 34.49
C THR A 321 26.68 -23.15 33.71
N GLU A 322 26.81 -21.93 34.23
CA GLU A 322 27.93 -21.02 33.98
C GLU A 322 29.26 -21.68 34.36
N MET A 323 30.34 -21.38 33.62
CA MET A 323 31.66 -21.10 34.20
C MET A 323 32.59 -20.51 33.11
N LEU A 324 33.21 -19.38 33.49
CA LEU A 324 34.53 -18.85 33.09
C LEU A 324 34.83 -18.58 31.61
#